data_AF-A0A3C0XZ99-F1
#
_entry.id   AF-A0A3C0XZ99-F1
#
_cell.length_a   1.000
_cell.length_b   1.000
_cell.length_c   1.000
_cell.angle_alpha   90.00
_cell.angle_beta   90.00
_cell.angle_gamma   90.00
#
_symmetry.space_group_name_H-M   'P 1'
#
loop_
_entity.id
_entity.type
_entity.pdbx_description
1 polymer ?
#
loop_
_entity_poly.entity_id
_entity_poly.type
_entity_poly.pdbx_seq_one_letter_code
_entity_poly.pdbx_strand_id
1 'polypeptide(L)'
;MKQIKTTEAVGHVLCHDITQIIPGVKKGPVFKKGHIVTEEDIPVLLSVGKESLYVWEKQPGMLHEDEAADILREICMKDQATMTASGPSEGKITIRAAVNGLLKVDRKRL
;
A
#
# COMPACT_ATOMS: atom_id res chain seq x y z
N MET A 1 3.39 6.76 12.22
CA MET A 1 4.04 7.59 11.18
C MET A 1 4.56 8.85 11.82
N LYS A 2 5.69 9.38 11.35
CA LYS A 2 6.28 10.64 11.82
C LYS A 2 6.45 11.58 10.63
N GLN A 3 6.10 12.85 10.80
CA GLN A 3 6.41 13.87 9.81
C GLN A 3 7.83 14.36 10.06
N ILE A 4 8.68 14.29 9.03
CA ILE A 4 10.05 14.81 9.06
C ILE A 4 10.29 15.71 7.86
N LYS A 5 11.34 16.54 7.93
CA LYS A 5 11.78 17.32 6.78
C LYS A 5 12.31 16.41 5.70
N THR A 6 12.02 16.71 4.44
CA THR A 6 12.49 15.90 3.30
C THR A 6 14.01 15.77 3.31
N THR A 7 14.75 16.83 3.65
CA THR A 7 16.22 16.83 3.75
C THR A 7 16.79 15.88 4.80
N GLU A 8 15.97 15.42 5.74
CA GLU A 8 16.35 14.50 6.83
C GLU A 8 15.82 13.07 6.57
N ALA A 9 15.20 12.83 5.41
CA ALA A 9 14.44 11.61 5.17
C ALA A 9 15.27 10.43 4.64
N VAL A 10 16.54 10.63 4.33
CA VAL A 10 17.44 9.55 3.85
C VAL A 10 17.39 8.35 4.81
N GLY A 11 17.26 7.15 4.25
CA GLY A 11 17.16 5.89 4.99
C GLY A 11 15.78 5.59 5.57
N HIS A 12 14.82 6.51 5.49
CA HIS A 12 13.46 6.28 5.93
C HIS A 12 12.57 5.71 4.83
N VAL A 13 11.54 4.95 5.23
CA VAL A 13 10.56 4.35 4.32
C VAL A 13 9.39 5.29 4.12
N LEU A 14 9.02 5.56 2.86
CA LEU A 14 7.84 6.34 2.52
C LEU A 14 6.56 5.57 2.86
N CYS A 15 5.65 6.22 3.58
CA CYS A 15 4.35 5.65 3.93
C CYS A 15 3.31 5.70 2.80
N HIS A 16 3.49 6.60 1.83
CA HIS A 16 2.50 6.86 0.78
C HIS A 16 3.18 7.03 -0.57
N ASP A 17 2.43 6.76 -1.64
CA ASP A 17 2.83 7.10 -2.99
C ASP A 17 2.96 8.63 -3.12
N ILE A 18 4.04 9.06 -3.77
CA ILE A 18 4.24 10.47 -4.13
C ILE A 18 3.98 10.59 -5.62
N THR A 19 2.83 11.17 -5.95
CA THR A 19 2.41 11.40 -7.34
C THR A 19 2.83 12.77 -7.79
N GLN A 20 3.51 12.85 -8.94
CA GLN A 20 3.77 14.10 -9.63
C GLN A 20 2.66 14.34 -10.65
N ILE A 21 2.12 15.56 -10.66
CA ILE A 21 1.10 16.00 -11.60
C ILE A 21 1.65 17.20 -12.35
N ILE A 22 1.98 17.00 -13.62
CA ILE A 22 2.31 18.07 -14.57
C ILE A 22 1.13 18.17 -15.55
N PRO A 23 0.29 19.22 -15.46
CA PRO A 23 -0.88 19.37 -16.32
C PRO A 23 -0.53 19.23 -17.80
N GLY A 24 -1.25 18.37 -18.51
CA GLY A 24 -1.05 18.11 -19.94
C GLY A 24 0.18 17.29 -20.32
N VAL A 25 1.03 16.89 -19.35
CA VAL A 25 2.29 16.18 -19.64
C VAL A 25 2.37 14.84 -18.94
N LYS A 26 2.19 14.79 -17.61
CA LYS A 26 2.45 13.57 -16.82
C LYS A 26 1.59 13.53 -15.56
N LYS A 27 0.96 12.39 -15.28
CA LYS A 27 0.30 12.10 -14.00
C LYS A 27 0.63 10.68 -13.57
N GLY A 28 1.40 10.54 -12.50
CA GLY A 28 1.73 9.22 -11.96
C GLY A 28 2.68 9.26 -10.77
N PRO A 29 2.83 8.13 -10.06
CA PRO A 29 3.75 8.02 -8.93
C PRO A 29 5.19 8.19 -9.41
N VAL A 30 5.90 9.15 -8.83
CA VAL A 30 7.36 9.28 -8.96
C VAL A 30 8.08 8.45 -7.90
N PHE A 31 7.46 8.30 -6.73
CA PHE A 31 7.86 7.35 -5.70
C PHE A 31 6.65 6.53 -5.27
N LYS A 32 6.88 5.24 -5.00
CA LYS A 32 5.88 4.37 -4.43
C LYS A 32 6.07 4.25 -2.92
N LYS A 33 5.00 3.99 -2.19
CA LYS A 33 5.07 3.58 -0.79
C LYS A 33 6.01 2.38 -0.63
N GLY A 34 6.67 2.29 0.52
CA GLY A 34 7.70 1.28 0.77
C GLY A 34 9.08 1.61 0.18
N HIS A 35 9.20 2.66 -0.63
CA HIS A 35 10.50 3.15 -1.12
C HIS A 35 11.35 3.67 0.04
N ILE A 36 12.63 3.30 0.06
CA ILE A 36 13.62 3.81 1.01
C ILE A 36 14.27 5.03 0.36
N VAL A 37 14.14 6.19 1.00
CA VAL A 37 14.65 7.46 0.47
C VAL A 37 16.18 7.43 0.42
N THR A 38 16.76 7.76 -0.73
CA THR A 38 18.21 7.95 -0.93
C THR A 38 18.58 9.44 -1.00
N GLU A 39 19.87 9.75 -1.04
CA GLU A 39 20.34 11.15 -1.17
C GLU A 39 19.90 11.78 -2.50
N GLU A 40 19.90 11.00 -3.58
CA GLU A 40 19.50 11.44 -4.92
C GLU A 40 17.99 11.73 -5.03
N ASP A 41 17.19 11.16 -4.14
CA ASP A 41 15.74 11.39 -4.11
C ASP A 41 15.40 12.77 -3.55
N ILE A 42 16.24 13.34 -2.68
CA ILE A 42 15.95 14.59 -1.96
C ILE A 42 15.63 15.75 -2.93
N PRO A 43 16.45 16.04 -3.95
CA PRO A 43 16.14 17.08 -4.93
C PRO A 43 14.84 16.79 -5.70
N VAL A 44 14.54 15.53 -6.01
CA VAL A 44 13.33 15.14 -6.74
C VAL A 44 12.09 15.36 -5.87
N LEU A 45 12.13 14.92 -4.61
CA LEU A 45 11.06 15.09 -3.63
C LEU A 45 10.74 16.57 -3.40
N LEU A 46 11.77 17.41 -3.27
CA LEU A 46 11.60 18.86 -3.17
C LEU A 46 11.03 19.46 -4.46
N SER A 47 11.47 19.01 -5.63
CA SER A 47 10.97 19.51 -6.93
C SER A 47 9.49 19.22 -7.16
N VAL A 48 8.93 18.18 -6.52
CA VAL A 48 7.49 17.87 -6.55
C VAL A 48 6.70 18.55 -5.43
N GLY A 49 7.31 19.49 -4.70
CA GLY A 49 6.67 20.28 -3.66
C GLY A 49 6.53 19.56 -2.32
N LYS A 50 7.29 18.48 -2.06
CA LYS A 50 7.28 17.79 -0.77
C LYS A 50 8.42 18.32 0.10
N GLU A 51 8.12 19.32 0.93
CA GLU A 51 9.05 19.86 1.93
C GLU A 51 9.10 19.01 3.21
N SER A 52 8.04 18.24 3.46
CA SER A 52 7.94 17.28 4.55
C SER A 52 7.42 15.94 4.05
N LEU A 53 7.88 14.87 4.69
CA LEU A 53 7.48 13.50 4.38
C LEU A 53 6.91 12.83 5.62
N TYR A 54 5.85 12.04 5.42
CA TYR A 54 5.43 11.06 6.40
C TYR A 54 6.22 9.79 6.19
N VAL A 55 7.07 9.49 7.17
CA VAL A 55 7.92 8.32 7.16
C VAL A 55 7.49 7.29 8.19
N TRP A 56 7.84 6.05 7.88
CA TRP A 56 7.62 4.95 8.80
C TRP A 56 8.62 5.02 9.95
N GLU A 57 8.11 4.97 11.18
CA GLU A 57 8.92 4.79 12.38
C GLU A 57 8.52 3.43 12.95
N LYS A 58 9.37 2.41 12.75
CA LYS A 58 9.08 1.05 13.19
C LYS A 58 9.31 0.98 14.70
N GLN A 59 8.26 1.25 15.47
CA GLN A 59 8.28 1.08 16.92
C GLN A 59 7.92 -0.37 17.29
N PRO A 60 8.53 -0.94 18.34
CA PRO A 60 8.12 -2.25 18.85
C PRO A 60 6.61 -2.26 19.15
N GLY A 61 5.89 -3.24 18.60
CA GLY A 61 4.44 -3.37 18.75
C GLY A 61 3.59 -2.62 17.72
N MET A 62 4.19 -1.89 16.77
CA MET A 62 3.48 -1.29 15.64
C MET A 62 3.68 -2.10 14.35
N LEU A 63 2.60 -2.33 13.62
CA LEU A 63 2.60 -2.94 12.30
C LEU A 63 2.20 -1.91 11.24
N HIS A 64 2.84 -1.97 10.08
CA HIS A 64 2.37 -1.23 8.90
C HIS A 64 1.02 -1.78 8.44
N GLU A 65 0.20 -0.95 7.80
CA GLU A 65 -1.14 -1.34 7.33
C GLU A 65 -1.10 -2.55 6.38
N ASP A 66 -0.10 -2.61 5.49
CA ASP A 66 0.08 -3.72 4.56
C ASP A 66 0.54 -4.99 5.29
N GLU A 67 1.39 -4.88 6.32
CA GLU A 67 1.79 -6.02 7.18
C GLU A 67 0.55 -6.56 7.91
N ALA A 68 -0.29 -5.68 8.46
CA ALA A 68 -1.54 -6.07 9.10
C ALA A 68 -2.52 -6.73 8.11
N ALA A 69 -2.62 -6.21 6.88
CA ALA A 69 -3.47 -6.78 5.84
C ALA A 69 -3.04 -8.20 5.46
N ASP A 70 -1.73 -8.46 5.35
CA ASP A 70 -1.19 -9.81 5.08
C ASP A 70 -1.51 -10.79 6.22
N ILE A 71 -1.35 -10.37 7.48
CA ILE A 71 -1.72 -11.21 8.65
C ILE A 71 -3.21 -11.56 8.62
N LEU A 72 -4.07 -10.57 8.35
CA LEU A 72 -5.51 -10.78 8.23
C LEU A 72 -5.85 -11.73 7.06
N ARG A 73 -5.15 -11.60 5.92
CA ARG A 73 -5.29 -12.53 4.78
C ARG A 73 -4.99 -13.95 5.22
N GLU A 74 -3.89 -14.20 5.92
CA GLU A 74 -3.51 -15.54 6.37
C GLU A 74 -4.56 -16.16 7.30
N ILE A 75 -5.18 -15.36 8.17
CA ILE A 75 -6.26 -15.81 9.04
C ILE A 75 -7.53 -16.15 8.22
N CYS A 76 -7.83 -15.37 7.19
CA CYS A 76 -9.03 -15.54 6.36
C CYS A 76 -8.90 -16.67 5.32
N MET A 77 -7.71 -16.87 4.74
CA MET A 77 -7.47 -17.86 3.68
C MET A 77 -7.12 -19.21 4.29
N LYS A 78 -8.13 -20.07 4.43
CA LYS A 78 -7.94 -21.44 4.94
C LYS A 78 -7.47 -22.44 3.88
N ASP A 79 -7.72 -22.16 2.61
CA ASP A 79 -7.41 -23.08 1.50
C ASP A 79 -6.94 -22.31 0.26
N GLN A 80 -5.68 -22.54 -0.13
CA GLN A 80 -5.08 -21.93 -1.31
C GLN A 80 -5.51 -22.62 -2.62
N ALA A 81 -6.12 -23.81 -2.57
CA ALA A 81 -6.65 -24.48 -3.76
C ALA A 81 -7.96 -23.87 -4.27
N THR A 82 -8.73 -23.23 -3.39
CA THR A 82 -10.06 -22.69 -3.71
C THR A 82 -10.15 -21.16 -3.63
N MET A 83 -9.08 -20.48 -3.20
CA MET A 83 -9.03 -19.03 -3.04
C MET A 83 -7.72 -18.44 -3.56
N THR A 84 -7.80 -17.25 -4.17
CA THR A 84 -6.63 -16.44 -4.56
C THR A 84 -6.67 -15.08 -3.86
N ALA A 85 -5.52 -14.44 -3.69
CA ALA A 85 -5.43 -13.10 -3.12
C ALA A 85 -4.57 -12.18 -3.98
N SER A 86 -4.89 -10.89 -3.98
CA SER A 86 -3.95 -9.86 -4.45
C SER A 86 -2.80 -9.68 -3.47
N GLY A 87 -1.74 -9.00 -3.90
CA GLY A 87 -0.80 -8.38 -2.96
C GLY A 87 -1.47 -7.26 -2.13
N PRO A 88 -0.86 -6.86 -1.00
CA PRO A 88 -1.32 -5.73 -0.21
C PRO A 88 -1.18 -4.41 -0.97
N SER A 89 -2.21 -3.56 -0.86
CA SER A 89 -2.25 -2.24 -1.46
C SER A 89 -3.12 -1.31 -0.62
N GLU A 90 -2.46 -0.46 0.17
CA GLU A 90 -3.06 0.59 1.00
C GLU A 90 -3.88 -0.04 2.14
N GLY A 91 -3.27 -1.02 2.82
CA GLY A 91 -3.93 -1.78 3.89
C GLY A 91 -5.02 -2.74 3.39
N LYS A 92 -5.19 -2.90 2.07
CA LYS A 92 -6.21 -3.77 1.47
C LYS A 92 -5.59 -4.97 0.76
N ILE A 93 -6.17 -6.15 1.00
CA ILE A 93 -6.00 -7.35 0.18
C ILE A 93 -7.37 -7.80 -0.33
N THR A 94 -7.45 -8.10 -1.62
CA THR A 94 -8.68 -8.65 -2.22
C THR A 94 -8.54 -10.15 -2.35
N ILE A 95 -9.41 -10.89 -1.66
CA ILE A 95 -9.54 -12.34 -1.77
C ILE A 95 -10.64 -12.67 -2.79
N ARG A 96 -10.37 -13.60 -3.69
CA ARG A 96 -11.30 -14.08 -4.73
C ARG A 96 -11.42 -15.59 -4.69
N ALA A 97 -12.60 -16.12 -5.03
CA ALA A 97 -12.75 -17.54 -5.26
C ALA A 97 -11.91 -17.95 -6.49
N ALA A 98 -11.12 -19.00 -6.35
CA ALA A 98 -10.36 -19.61 -7.44
C ALA A 98 -11.22 -20.60 -8.26
N VAL A 99 -12.36 -20.99 -7.72
CA VAL A 99 -13.28 -21.98 -8.29
C VAL A 99 -14.70 -21.45 -8.32
N ASN A 100 -15.53 -22.01 -9.20
CA ASN A 100 -16.94 -21.64 -9.28
C ASN A 100 -17.72 -22.17 -8.07
N GLY A 101 -18.57 -21.32 -7.50
CA GLY A 101 -19.53 -21.71 -6.46
C GLY A 101 -20.85 -22.25 -7.03
N LEU A 102 -21.73 -22.70 -6.13
CA LEU A 102 -23.09 -23.10 -6.46
C LEU A 102 -24.08 -22.03 -6.03
N LEU A 103 -24.84 -21.47 -6.97
CA LEU A 103 -25.99 -20.63 -6.66
C LEU A 103 -27.23 -21.52 -6.49
N LYS A 104 -27.78 -21.57 -5.28
CA LYS A 104 -29.05 -22.24 -5.00
C LYS A 104 -30.13 -21.21 -4.72
N VAL A 105 -31.21 -21.26 -5.49
CA VAL A 105 -32.33 -20.31 -5.40
C VAL A 105 -33.58 -21.00 -4.87
N ASP A 106 -34.20 -20.43 -3.85
CA ASP A 106 -35.53 -20.85 -3.38
C ASP A 106 -36.62 -20.12 -4.17
N ARG A 107 -37.16 -20.79 -5.19
CA ARG A 107 -38.17 -20.23 -6.07
C ARG A 107 -39.49 -19.90 -5.37
N LYS A 108 -39.78 -20.46 -4.19
CA LYS A 108 -41.03 -20.18 -3.47
C LYS A 108 -40.98 -18.88 -2.67
N ARG A 109 -39.78 -18.31 -2.48
CA ARG A 109 -39.53 -17.07 -1.74
C ARG A 109 -39.21 -15.87 -2.65
N LEU A 110 -39.19 -16.08 -3.96
CA LEU A 110 -39.13 -15.05 -5.01
C LEU A 110 -40.55 -14.66 -5.42
#